data_AF-A0ABD0NYG9-F1
#
_entry.id   AF-A0ABD0NYG9-F1
#
_cell.length_a   1.000
_cell.length_b   1.000
_cell.length_c   1.000
_cell.angle_alpha   90.00
_cell.angle_beta   90.00
_cell.angle_gamma   90.00
#
_symmetry.space_group_name_H-M   'P 1'
#
loop_
_entity.id
_entity.type
_entity.pdbx_description
1 polymer ?
#
loop_
_entity_poly.entity_id
_entity_poly.type
_entity_poly.pdbx_seq_one_letter_code
_entity_poly.pdbx_strand_id
1 'polypeptide(L)'
;VVNVLRAQLAQLDEVKREREVLEGEIKSVTFDMTTKFLTALAQDGAINEEVMTASELETRYGSHTQRVQQNLRRQEELLSQIQVSHQEFSALKQSNSEANNREEVLKKLAAAHDSYIEISSNIKEGTKFYNDLTEILLKFQNKCSDIVFARKTERDELLKELQQSIAREPSAPSFNVPSYQSNTPAPASGGPTPAPRTVF
;
A
#
# COMPACT_ATOMS: atom_id res chain seq x y z
N VAL A 1 -40.00 34.24 -6.16
CA VAL A 1 -39.59 32.84 -6.41
C VAL A 1 -38.22 32.72 -7.06
N VAL A 2 -37.98 33.18 -8.30
CA VAL A 2 -36.68 32.97 -9.01
C VAL A 2 -35.46 33.54 -8.27
N ASN A 3 -35.52 34.76 -7.76
CA ASN A 3 -34.40 35.38 -7.04
C ASN A 3 -34.10 34.66 -5.71
N VAL A 4 -35.14 34.12 -5.06
CA VAL A 4 -35.01 33.33 -3.82
C VAL A 4 -34.30 32.02 -4.11
N LEU A 5 -34.75 31.29 -5.15
CA LEU A 5 -34.14 30.02 -5.56
C LEU A 5 -32.67 30.20 -5.97
N ARG A 6 -32.33 31.28 -6.70
CA ARG A 6 -30.94 31.62 -7.02
C ARG A 6 -30.09 31.86 -5.77
N ALA A 7 -30.61 32.61 -4.80
CA ALA A 7 -29.88 32.88 -3.56
C ALA A 7 -29.65 31.58 -2.75
N GLN A 8 -30.65 30.70 -2.68
CA GLN A 8 -30.52 29.41 -2.01
C GLN A 8 -29.52 28.48 -2.69
N LEU A 9 -29.52 28.42 -4.03
CA LEU A 9 -28.52 27.65 -4.79
C LEU A 9 -27.10 28.19 -4.58
N ALA A 10 -26.92 29.51 -4.54
CA ALA A 10 -25.63 30.12 -4.23
C ALA A 10 -25.15 29.79 -2.80
N GLN A 11 -26.06 29.73 -1.83
CA GLN A 11 -25.74 29.28 -0.46
C GLN A 11 -25.35 27.80 -0.42
N LEU A 12 -26.00 26.94 -1.22
CA LEU A 12 -25.64 25.53 -1.34
C LEU A 12 -24.25 25.34 -1.96
N ASP A 13 -23.88 26.16 -2.95
CA ASP A 13 -22.52 26.16 -3.51
C ASP A 13 -21.47 26.61 -2.49
N GLU A 14 -21.79 27.57 -1.62
CA GLU A 14 -20.91 27.96 -0.52
C GLU A 14 -20.71 26.81 0.48
N VAL A 15 -21.78 26.11 0.85
CA VAL A 15 -21.70 24.92 1.73
C VAL A 15 -20.79 23.84 1.14
N LYS A 16 -20.82 23.65 -0.19
CA LYS A 16 -19.91 22.72 -0.89
C LYS A 16 -18.45 23.21 -0.85
N ARG A 17 -18.21 24.50 -1.08
CA ARG A 17 -16.85 25.07 -1.00
C ARG A 17 -16.28 25.01 0.41
N GLU A 18 -17.10 25.31 1.43
CA GLU A 18 -16.74 25.13 2.85
C GLU A 18 -16.30 23.68 3.13
N ARG A 19 -16.93 22.69 2.49
CA ARG A 19 -16.58 21.27 2.64
C ARG A 19 -15.20 20.94 2.09
N GLU A 20 -14.83 21.47 0.93
CA GLU A 20 -13.48 21.30 0.36
C GLU A 20 -12.40 21.87 1.29
N VAL A 21 -12.67 23.03 1.90
CA VAL A 21 -11.77 23.64 2.89
C VAL A 21 -11.67 22.78 4.15
N LEU A 22 -12.80 22.32 4.70
CA LEU A 22 -12.82 21.43 5.87
C LEU A 22 -12.05 20.13 5.63
N GLU A 23 -12.21 19.53 4.44
CA GLU A 23 -11.49 18.31 4.07
C GLU A 23 -9.97 18.57 4.06
N GLY A 24 -9.53 19.69 3.49
CA GLY A 24 -8.14 20.12 3.50
C GLY A 24 -7.59 20.33 4.91
N GLU A 25 -8.34 21.04 5.77
CA GLU A 25 -7.99 21.26 7.17
C GLU A 25 -7.81 19.92 7.90
N ILE A 26 -8.79 19.02 7.82
CA ILE A 26 -8.76 17.70 8.47
C ILE A 26 -7.56 16.87 8.01
N LYS A 27 -7.30 16.81 6.70
CA LYS A 27 -6.16 16.06 6.13
C LYS A 27 -4.82 16.64 6.53
N SER A 28 -4.75 17.94 6.82
CA SER A 28 -3.51 18.62 7.21
C SER A 28 -3.14 18.44 8.69
N VAL A 29 -4.07 17.99 9.53
CA VAL A 29 -3.81 17.75 10.96
C VAL A 29 -2.79 16.63 11.10
N THR A 30 -1.64 16.96 11.70
CA THR A 30 -0.59 16.00 12.03
C THR A 30 -0.18 16.21 13.50
N PHE A 31 -0.06 15.13 14.24
CA PHE A 31 0.40 15.14 15.63
C PHE A 31 1.06 13.82 15.97
N ASP A 32 2.05 13.87 16.87
CA ASP A 32 2.78 12.70 17.36
C ASP A 32 2.43 12.46 18.83
N MET A 33 1.99 11.23 19.14
CA MET A 33 1.64 10.79 20.49
C MET A 33 2.79 10.08 21.22
N THR A 34 3.92 9.83 20.55
CA THR A 34 5.04 9.03 21.07
C THR A 34 5.52 9.56 22.42
N THR A 35 5.77 10.87 22.54
CA THR A 35 6.21 11.48 23.80
C THR A 35 5.18 11.34 24.91
N LYS A 36 3.88 11.47 24.60
CA LYS A 36 2.80 11.33 25.59
C LYS A 36 2.73 9.89 26.13
N PHE A 37 2.80 8.90 25.24
CA PHE A 37 2.81 7.49 25.64
C PHE A 37 4.05 7.10 26.44
N LEU A 38 5.24 7.53 26.01
CA LEU A 38 6.48 7.26 26.74
C LEU A 38 6.48 7.89 28.13
N THR A 39 5.91 9.10 28.26
CA THR A 39 5.77 9.78 29.56
C THR A 39 4.82 9.02 30.48
N ALA A 40 3.66 8.61 29.97
CA ALA A 40 2.70 7.82 30.75
C ALA A 40 3.29 6.48 31.19
N LEU A 41 4.03 5.78 30.31
CA LEU A 41 4.71 4.54 30.64
C LEU A 41 5.76 4.74 31.75
N ALA A 42 6.52 5.83 31.69
CA ALA A 42 7.53 6.14 32.69
C ALA A 42 6.93 6.52 34.06
N GLN A 43 5.75 7.14 34.09
CA GLN A 43 5.10 7.61 35.32
C GLN A 43 4.24 6.54 35.97
N ASP A 44 3.38 5.88 35.19
CA ASP A 44 2.32 4.99 35.69
C ASP A 44 2.68 3.50 35.53
N GLY A 45 3.79 3.18 34.85
CA GLY A 45 4.23 1.81 34.57
C GLY A 45 3.36 1.06 33.54
N ALA A 46 2.28 1.69 33.07
CA ALA A 46 1.37 1.17 32.06
C ALA A 46 0.80 2.32 31.21
N ILE A 47 0.34 2.00 30.01
CA ILE A 47 -0.29 2.95 29.10
C ILE A 47 -1.79 2.63 29.01
N ASN A 48 -2.63 3.62 29.30
CA ASN A 48 -4.06 3.54 28.97
C ASN A 48 -4.30 4.19 27.60
N GLU A 49 -4.02 3.44 26.54
CA GLU A 49 -4.01 3.94 25.17
C GLU A 49 -5.37 4.50 24.75
N GLU A 50 -6.47 3.82 25.11
CA GLU A 50 -7.83 4.18 24.71
C GLU A 50 -8.21 5.57 25.22
N VAL A 51 -8.05 5.83 26.52
CA VAL A 51 -8.42 7.12 27.13
C VAL A 51 -7.52 8.24 26.61
N MET A 52 -6.21 7.99 26.52
CA MET A 52 -5.24 8.98 26.06
C MET A 52 -5.46 9.36 24.59
N THR A 53 -5.71 8.37 23.74
CA THR A 53 -5.96 8.59 22.32
C THR A 53 -7.31 9.27 22.09
N ALA A 54 -8.36 8.84 22.78
CA ALA A 54 -9.66 9.47 22.70
C ALA A 54 -9.61 10.95 23.10
N SER A 55 -8.90 11.27 24.19
CA SER A 55 -8.72 12.66 24.65
C SER A 55 -7.92 13.51 23.66
N GLU A 56 -6.86 12.97 23.05
CA GLU A 56 -6.10 13.71 22.04
C GLU A 56 -6.92 13.90 20.76
N LEU A 57 -7.62 12.85 20.29
CA LEU A 57 -8.47 12.94 19.10
C LEU A 57 -9.57 13.99 19.29
N GLU A 58 -10.20 14.05 20.47
CA GLU A 58 -11.20 15.09 20.76
C GLU A 58 -10.56 16.49 20.74
N THR A 59 -9.35 16.63 21.30
CA THR A 59 -8.63 17.90 21.31
C THR A 59 -8.27 18.36 19.88
N ARG A 60 -7.88 17.43 19.01
CA ARG A 60 -7.42 17.74 17.65
C ARG A 60 -8.55 17.88 16.65
N TYR A 61 -9.56 17.00 16.72
CA TYR A 61 -10.61 16.88 15.71
C TYR A 61 -12.00 17.27 16.21
N GLY A 62 -12.22 17.47 17.51
CA GLY A 62 -13.56 17.75 18.05
C GLY A 62 -14.24 18.96 17.38
N SER A 63 -13.50 20.06 17.19
CA SER A 63 -14.00 21.25 16.48
C SER A 63 -14.34 20.96 15.01
N HIS A 64 -13.52 20.15 14.34
CA HIS A 64 -13.74 19.78 12.94
C HIS A 64 -14.99 18.90 12.81
N THR A 65 -15.15 17.91 13.69
CA THR A 65 -16.35 17.07 13.78
C THR A 65 -17.61 17.92 13.96
N GLN A 66 -17.58 18.92 14.85
CA GLN A 66 -18.71 19.84 15.05
C GLN A 66 -19.01 20.66 13.79
N ARG A 67 -18.00 21.20 13.12
CA ARG A 67 -18.16 21.95 11.86
C ARG A 67 -18.72 21.08 10.73
N VAL A 68 -18.27 19.83 10.61
CA VAL A 68 -18.82 18.85 9.66
C VAL A 68 -20.31 18.64 9.92
N GLN A 69 -20.68 18.39 11.17
CA GLN A 69 -22.08 18.19 11.56
C GLN A 69 -22.94 19.42 11.27
N GLN A 70 -22.42 20.63 11.53
CA GLN A 70 -23.12 21.87 11.21
C GLN A 70 -23.29 22.05 9.69
N ASN A 71 -22.26 21.76 8.89
CA ASN A 71 -22.31 21.84 7.44
C ASN A 71 -23.36 20.87 6.86
N LEU A 72 -23.46 19.65 7.40
CA LEU A 72 -24.47 18.66 7.01
C LEU A 72 -25.90 19.13 7.34
N ARG A 73 -26.14 19.59 8.57
CA ARG A 73 -27.46 20.12 8.98
C ARG A 73 -27.89 21.31 8.12
N ARG A 74 -26.96 22.24 7.87
CA ARG A 74 -27.21 23.40 6.99
C ARG A 74 -27.58 22.96 5.58
N GLN A 75 -26.93 21.92 5.05
CA GLN A 75 -27.29 21.35 3.75
C GLN A 75 -28.72 20.78 3.76
N GLU A 76 -29.09 20.01 4.78
CA GLU A 76 -30.43 19.42 4.92
C GLU A 76 -31.53 20.50 4.94
N GLU A 77 -31.34 21.54 5.77
CA GLU A 77 -32.25 22.69 5.86
C GLU A 77 -32.37 23.42 4.52
N LEU A 78 -31.24 23.71 3.85
CA LEU A 78 -31.23 24.37 2.55
C LEU A 78 -31.92 23.53 1.48
N LEU A 79 -31.69 22.23 1.43
CA LEU A 79 -32.35 21.34 0.46
C LEU A 79 -33.87 21.32 0.65
N SER A 80 -34.35 21.32 1.90
CA SER A 80 -35.79 21.43 2.19
C SER A 80 -36.37 22.75 1.66
N GLN A 81 -35.69 23.88 1.89
CA GLN A 81 -36.13 25.19 1.41
C GLN A 81 -36.09 25.32 -0.13
N ILE A 82 -35.05 24.76 -0.76
CA ILE A 82 -34.90 24.70 -2.21
C ILE A 82 -36.05 23.88 -2.82
N GLN A 83 -36.42 22.76 -2.20
CA GLN A 83 -37.51 21.92 -2.70
C GLN A 83 -38.85 22.67 -2.69
N VAL A 84 -39.18 23.38 -1.60
CA VAL A 84 -40.39 24.22 -1.52
C VAL A 84 -40.36 25.31 -2.60
N SER A 85 -39.26 26.06 -2.68
CA SER A 85 -39.11 27.16 -3.64
C SER A 85 -39.13 26.67 -5.10
N HIS A 86 -38.63 25.46 -5.35
CA HIS A 86 -38.67 24.80 -6.64
C HIS A 86 -40.10 24.39 -7.02
N GLN A 87 -40.91 23.88 -6.08
CA GLN A 87 -42.32 23.55 -6.34
C GLN A 87 -43.11 24.79 -6.75
N GLU A 88 -42.94 25.91 -6.04
CA GLU A 88 -43.55 27.20 -6.42
C GLU A 88 -43.09 27.68 -7.80
N PHE A 89 -41.79 27.53 -8.10
CA PHE A 89 -41.23 27.91 -9.40
C PHE A 89 -41.81 27.06 -10.54
N SER A 90 -41.90 25.75 -10.32
CA SER A 90 -42.43 24.80 -11.31
C SER A 90 -43.92 25.05 -11.58
N ALA A 91 -44.71 25.46 -10.59
CA ALA A 91 -46.11 25.82 -10.77
C ALA A 91 -46.32 27.06 -11.67
N LEU A 92 -45.33 27.97 -11.73
CA LEU A 92 -45.36 29.16 -12.60
C LEU A 92 -44.92 28.87 -14.04
N LYS A 93 -44.38 27.68 -14.31
CA LYS A 93 -43.89 27.28 -15.63
C LYS A 93 -45.05 26.73 -16.46
N GLN A 94 -45.25 27.26 -17.68
CA GLN A 94 -46.23 26.70 -18.60
C GLN A 94 -45.70 25.37 -19.15
N SER A 95 -46.32 24.25 -18.76
CA SER A 95 -45.92 22.92 -19.21
C SER A 95 -46.38 22.69 -20.66
N ASN A 96 -45.43 22.56 -21.57
CA ASN A 96 -45.67 22.06 -22.93
C ASN A 96 -44.62 20.99 -23.28
N SER A 97 -44.93 20.15 -24.28
CA SER A 97 -44.09 18.99 -24.64
C SER A 97 -42.63 19.36 -24.95
N GLU A 98 -42.42 20.48 -25.66
CA GLU A 98 -41.08 20.97 -26.03
C GLU A 98 -40.27 21.42 -24.81
N ALA A 99 -40.89 22.15 -23.88
CA ALA A 99 -40.27 22.59 -22.64
C ALA A 99 -39.88 21.41 -21.74
N ASN A 100 -40.72 20.37 -21.69
CA ASN A 100 -40.44 19.15 -20.93
C ASN A 100 -39.26 18.37 -21.53
N ASN A 101 -39.23 18.21 -22.85
CA ASN A 101 -38.10 17.56 -23.55
C ASN A 101 -36.79 18.33 -23.33
N ARG A 102 -36.83 19.67 -23.42
CA ARG A 102 -35.66 20.50 -23.14
C ARG A 102 -35.18 20.35 -21.69
N GLU A 103 -36.10 20.33 -20.73
CA GLU A 103 -35.78 20.14 -19.32
C GLU A 103 -35.16 18.76 -19.05
N GLU A 104 -35.69 17.70 -19.66
CA GLU A 104 -35.15 16.35 -19.54
C GLU A 104 -33.72 16.27 -20.05
N VAL A 105 -33.43 16.85 -21.21
CA VAL A 105 -32.06 16.88 -21.77
C VAL A 105 -31.12 17.66 -20.85
N LEU A 106 -31.55 18.80 -20.31
CA LEU A 106 -30.73 19.57 -19.37
C LEU A 106 -30.42 18.78 -18.08
N LYS A 107 -31.39 18.03 -17.54
CA LYS A 107 -31.17 17.13 -16.40
C LYS A 107 -30.17 16.02 -16.73
N LYS A 108 -30.29 15.40 -17.92
CA LYS A 108 -29.34 14.37 -18.38
C LYS A 108 -27.93 14.91 -18.53
N LEU A 109 -27.76 16.13 -19.05
CA LEU A 109 -26.45 16.76 -19.19
C LEU A 109 -25.80 17.06 -17.83
N ALA A 110 -26.58 17.56 -16.87
CA ALA A 110 -26.08 17.78 -15.50
C ALA A 110 -25.66 16.45 -14.84
N ALA A 111 -26.52 15.42 -14.91
CA ALA A 111 -26.19 14.10 -14.38
C ALA A 111 -24.94 13.49 -15.04
N ALA A 112 -24.80 13.63 -16.37
CA ALA A 112 -23.63 13.14 -17.09
C ALA A 112 -22.33 13.86 -16.66
N HIS A 113 -22.39 15.17 -16.39
CA HIS A 113 -21.27 15.92 -15.85
C HIS A 113 -20.87 15.40 -14.46
N ASP A 114 -21.85 15.24 -13.56
CA ASP A 114 -21.58 14.74 -12.20
C ASP A 114 -20.98 13.33 -12.22
N SER A 115 -21.54 12.43 -13.04
CA SER A 115 -20.98 11.09 -13.23
C SER A 115 -19.57 11.11 -13.83
N TYR A 116 -19.28 12.01 -14.77
CA TYR A 116 -17.94 12.14 -15.34
C TYR A 116 -16.91 12.54 -14.27
N ILE A 117 -17.23 13.52 -13.44
CA ILE A 117 -16.34 13.98 -12.37
C ILE A 117 -16.08 12.85 -11.36
N GLU A 118 -17.13 12.15 -10.93
CA GLU A 118 -17.02 11.01 -10.00
C GLU A 118 -16.16 9.89 -10.59
N ILE A 119 -16.46 9.44 -11.81
CA ILE A 119 -15.71 8.37 -12.49
C ILE A 119 -14.25 8.78 -12.69
N SER A 120 -14.00 10.03 -13.09
CA SER A 120 -12.64 10.54 -13.27
C SER A 120 -11.85 10.54 -11.95
N SER A 121 -12.49 10.93 -10.84
CA SER A 121 -11.90 10.88 -9.50
C SER A 121 -11.53 9.44 -9.12
N ASN A 122 -12.48 8.51 -9.29
CA ASN A 122 -12.27 7.09 -8.96
C ASN A 122 -11.14 6.47 -9.79
N ILE A 123 -11.05 6.81 -11.08
CA ILE A 123 -9.95 6.34 -11.95
C ILE A 123 -8.60 6.91 -11.48
N LYS A 124 -8.54 8.19 -11.10
CA LYS A 124 -7.30 8.80 -10.57
C LYS A 124 -6.85 8.12 -9.28
N GLU A 125 -7.77 7.87 -8.36
CA GLU A 125 -7.49 7.15 -7.12
C GLU A 125 -7.01 5.72 -7.39
N GLY A 126 -7.73 4.97 -8.23
CA GLY A 126 -7.32 3.62 -8.63
C GLY A 126 -5.97 3.58 -9.32
N THR A 127 -5.67 4.55 -10.20
CA THR A 127 -4.36 4.66 -10.86
C THR A 127 -3.24 4.86 -9.84
N LYS A 128 -3.44 5.78 -8.88
CA LYS A 128 -2.47 5.99 -7.81
C LYS A 128 -2.29 4.71 -6.99
N PHE A 129 -3.39 4.07 -6.58
CA PHE A 129 -3.37 2.84 -5.79
C PHE A 129 -2.54 1.74 -6.47
N TYR A 130 -2.74 1.48 -7.76
CA TYR A 130 -2.00 0.43 -8.46
C TYR A 130 -0.52 0.78 -8.69
N ASN A 131 -0.20 2.06 -8.85
CA ASN A 131 1.19 2.52 -8.88
C ASN A 131 1.88 2.27 -7.53
N ASP A 132 1.25 2.67 -6.42
CA ASP A 132 1.76 2.48 -5.07
C ASP A 132 1.88 0.97 -4.74
N LEU A 133 0.88 0.16 -5.13
CA LEU A 133 0.89 -1.30 -4.97
C LEU A 133 2.04 -1.95 -5.73
N THR A 134 2.34 -1.47 -6.94
CA THR A 134 3.45 -2.00 -7.74
C THR A 134 4.78 -1.83 -7.01
N GLU A 135 5.02 -0.68 -6.37
CA GLU A 135 6.23 -0.46 -5.57
C GLU A 135 6.33 -1.44 -4.40
N ILE A 136 5.22 -1.68 -3.69
CA ILE A 136 5.15 -2.66 -2.60
C ILE A 136 5.48 -4.06 -3.11
N LEU A 137 4.91 -4.47 -4.25
CA LEU A 137 5.14 -5.77 -4.85
C LEU A 137 6.59 -5.96 -5.32
N LEU A 138 7.22 -4.92 -5.87
CA LEU A 138 8.64 -4.98 -6.26
C LEU A 138 9.54 -5.17 -5.03
N LYS A 139 9.28 -4.47 -3.92
CA LYS A 139 10.01 -4.69 -2.66
C LYS A 139 9.81 -6.12 -2.14
N PHE A 140 8.59 -6.63 -2.21
CA PHE A 140 8.28 -8.01 -1.82
C PHE A 140 8.99 -9.02 -2.73
N GLN A 141 8.98 -8.81 -4.05
CA GLN A 141 9.66 -9.65 -5.03
C GLN A 141 11.18 -9.70 -4.78
N ASN A 142 11.81 -8.56 -4.48
CA ASN A 142 13.22 -8.52 -4.12
C ASN A 142 13.49 -9.35 -2.87
N LYS A 143 12.66 -9.21 -1.83
CA LYS A 143 12.78 -10.02 -0.60
C LYS A 143 12.67 -11.53 -0.88
N CYS A 144 11.74 -11.93 -1.75
CA CYS A 144 11.64 -13.32 -2.18
C CYS A 144 12.90 -13.79 -2.93
N SER A 145 13.44 -12.96 -3.82
CA SER A 145 14.67 -13.25 -4.57
C SER A 145 15.88 -13.40 -3.65
N ASP A 146 16.02 -12.51 -2.67
CA ASP A 146 17.09 -12.54 -1.67
C ASP A 146 17.04 -13.82 -0.83
N ILE A 147 15.85 -14.22 -0.37
CA ILE A 147 15.67 -15.48 0.37
C ILE A 147 16.07 -16.68 -0.49
N VAL A 148 15.61 -16.74 -1.74
CA VAL A 148 15.95 -17.83 -2.66
C VAL A 148 17.45 -17.87 -2.94
N PHE A 149 18.08 -16.70 -3.11
CA PHE A 149 19.53 -16.61 -3.33
C PHE A 149 20.30 -17.08 -2.09
N ALA A 150 19.98 -16.56 -0.91
CA ALA A 150 20.61 -16.97 0.36
C ALA A 150 20.51 -18.48 0.57
N ARG A 151 19.34 -19.08 0.33
CA ARG A 151 19.16 -20.54 0.46
C ARG A 151 19.96 -21.35 -0.55
N LYS A 152 20.14 -20.85 -1.77
CA LYS A 152 21.02 -21.51 -2.76
C LYS A 152 22.48 -21.44 -2.34
N THR A 153 22.93 -20.28 -1.87
CA THR A 153 24.30 -20.09 -1.37
C THR A 153 24.57 -20.96 -0.15
N GLU A 154 23.68 -20.97 0.85
CA GLU A 154 23.79 -21.84 2.04
C GLU A 154 23.90 -23.32 1.63
N ARG A 155 23.08 -23.78 0.69
CA ARG A 155 23.15 -25.15 0.18
C ARG A 155 24.51 -25.45 -0.45
N ASP A 156 25.03 -24.55 -1.27
CA ASP A 156 26.29 -24.76 -1.99
C ASP A 156 27.50 -24.74 -1.03
N GLU A 157 27.46 -23.89 -0.02
CA GLU A 157 28.46 -23.85 1.05
C GLU A 157 28.46 -25.14 1.87
N LEU A 158 27.29 -25.60 2.31
CA LEU A 158 27.14 -26.87 3.05
C LEU A 158 27.62 -28.08 2.22
N LEU A 159 27.32 -28.09 0.92
CA LEU A 159 27.75 -29.17 0.02
C LEU A 159 29.29 -29.17 -0.14
N LYS A 160 29.91 -27.99 -0.26
CA LYS A 160 31.36 -27.86 -0.30
C LYS A 160 32.02 -28.30 1.00
N GLU A 161 31.45 -27.93 2.15
CA GLU A 161 31.94 -28.35 3.47
C GLU A 161 31.88 -29.87 3.63
N LEU A 162 30.76 -30.51 3.26
CA LEU A 162 30.61 -31.96 3.29
C LEU A 162 31.61 -32.68 2.38
N GLN A 163 31.84 -32.17 1.17
CA GLN A 163 32.84 -32.74 0.27
C GLN A 163 34.26 -32.63 0.85
N GLN A 164 34.59 -31.50 1.50
CA GLN A 164 35.88 -31.33 2.15
C GLN A 164 36.04 -32.23 3.39
N SER A 165 34.97 -32.45 4.17
CA SER A 165 35.02 -33.34 5.33
C SER A 165 35.27 -34.78 4.91
N ILE A 166 34.59 -35.26 3.86
CA ILE A 166 34.81 -36.60 3.28
C ILE A 166 36.24 -36.74 2.77
N ALA A 167 36.77 -35.74 2.06
CA ALA A 167 38.14 -35.78 1.54
C ALA A 167 39.22 -35.76 2.63
N ARG A 168 38.91 -35.21 3.82
CA ARG A 168 39.80 -35.18 4.98
C ARG A 168 39.68 -36.41 5.87
N GLU A 169 38.69 -37.26 5.64
CA GLU A 169 38.56 -38.53 6.35
C GLU A 169 39.77 -39.40 5.99
N PRO A 170 40.58 -39.84 6.98
CA PRO A 170 41.78 -40.62 6.69
C PRO A 170 41.36 -41.89 5.96
N SER A 171 42.01 -42.18 4.83
CA SER A 171 41.84 -43.47 4.15
C SER A 171 42.07 -44.58 5.17
N ALA A 172 41.21 -45.60 5.14
CA ALA A 172 41.24 -46.74 6.06
C ALA A 172 42.67 -47.18 6.39
N PRO A 173 42.96 -47.54 7.66
CA PRO A 173 44.32 -47.85 8.08
C PRO A 173 44.96 -48.82 7.09
N SER A 174 46.16 -48.49 6.62
CA SER A 174 46.89 -49.37 5.71
C SER A 174 46.95 -50.76 6.36
N PHE A 175 46.30 -51.74 5.74
CA PHE A 175 46.47 -53.12 6.16
C PHE A 175 47.94 -53.46 5.94
N ASN A 176 48.69 -53.67 7.03
CA ASN A 176 50.01 -54.26 6.93
C ASN A 176 49.84 -55.63 6.28
N VAL A 177 50.34 -55.78 5.05
CA VAL A 177 50.41 -57.09 4.40
C VAL A 177 51.14 -58.05 5.34
N PRO A 178 50.59 -59.23 5.65
CA PRO A 178 51.27 -60.20 6.49
C PRO A 178 52.64 -60.55 5.88
N SER A 179 53.65 -60.72 6.74
CA SER A 179 55.07 -60.89 6.37
C SER A 179 55.38 -62.08 5.45
N TYR A 180 54.42 -62.97 5.17
CA TYR A 180 54.61 -64.06 4.21
C TYR A 180 54.55 -63.60 2.75
N GLN A 181 54.00 -62.41 2.46
CA GLN A 181 53.78 -61.92 1.10
C GLN A 181 54.89 -60.99 0.58
N SER A 182 55.84 -60.58 1.43
CA SER A 182 56.97 -59.69 1.07
C SER A 182 58.21 -60.42 0.54
N ASN A 183 58.14 -61.73 0.36
CA ASN A 183 59.30 -62.56 0.03
C ASN A 183 59.22 -63.14 -1.39
N THR A 184 59.12 -62.27 -2.39
CA THR A 184 59.46 -62.61 -3.77
C THR A 184 60.70 -61.81 -4.20
N PRO A 185 61.80 -62.45 -4.60
CA PRO A 185 62.97 -61.73 -5.10
C PRO A 185 62.61 -61.06 -6.44
N ALA A 186 62.85 -59.75 -6.53
CA ALA A 186 62.85 -59.04 -7.80
C ALA A 186 63.96 -59.58 -8.72
N PRO A 187 63.73 -59.75 -10.04
CA PRO A 187 64.81 -59.80 -11.00
C PRO A 187 65.27 -58.38 -11.37
N ALA A 188 66.55 -58.30 -11.72
CA ALA A 188 67.38 -57.10 -11.75
C ALA A 188 67.06 -56.07 -12.85
N SER A 189 67.54 -54.86 -12.56
CA SER A 189 67.68 -53.65 -13.37
C SER A 189 67.99 -53.83 -14.87
N GLY A 190 67.29 -53.06 -15.71
CA GLY A 190 67.67 -52.81 -17.10
C GLY A 190 67.31 -51.39 -17.57
N GLY A 191 68.31 -50.49 -17.57
CA GLY A 191 68.56 -49.37 -18.50
C GLY A 191 67.52 -48.25 -18.72
N PRO A 192 67.96 -46.99 -18.97
CA PRO A 192 67.08 -45.88 -19.33
C PRO A 192 66.75 -45.89 -20.83
N THR A 193 65.49 -45.76 -21.20
CA THR A 193 65.07 -45.50 -22.60
C THR A 193 64.32 -44.17 -22.70
N PRO A 194 64.64 -43.30 -23.69
CA PRO A 194 64.01 -41.99 -23.82
C PRO A 194 62.65 -42.05 -24.53
N ALA A 195 61.84 -41.01 -24.29
CA ALA A 195 60.47 -40.83 -24.79
C ALA A 195 60.35 -40.67 -26.31
N PRO A 196 59.17 -40.98 -26.88
CA PRO A 196 58.69 -40.28 -28.06
C PRO A 196 57.50 -39.35 -27.73
N ARG A 197 57.65 -38.11 -28.21
CA ARG A 197 56.58 -37.14 -28.49
C ARG A 197 55.67 -37.64 -29.61
N THR A 198 54.39 -37.29 -29.53
CA THR A 198 53.45 -37.01 -30.64
C THR A 198 52.25 -36.27 -30.01
N VAL A 199 51.92 -34.99 -30.28
CA VAL A 199 51.41 -34.34 -31.52
C VAL A 199 50.49 -35.28 -32.29
N PHE A 200 49.18 -35.10 -32.42
CA PHE A 200 48.33 -33.91 -32.60
C PHE A 200 47.04 -34.01 -31.77
#